data_AF-A0A7V0J3F8-F1
#
_entry.id   AF-A0A7V0J3F8-F1
#
_cell.length_a   1.000
_cell.length_b   1.000
_cell.length_c   1.000
_cell.angle_alpha   90.00
_cell.angle_beta   90.00
_cell.angle_gamma   90.00
#
_symmetry.space_group_name_H-M   'P 1'
#
loop_
_entity.id
_entity.type
_entity.pdbx_description
1 polymer ?
#
loop_
_entity_poly.entity_id
_entity_poly.type
_entity_poly.pdbx_seq_one_letter_code
_entity_poly.pdbx_strand_id
1 'polypeptide(L)'
;MVTDTAAAIRQGEMSAVQAVSAALDRSESSQDTLNAYTLIDRESALARAETIDEMVSQGHDPGPLAGVPIAVKDLIDQAGLPTTCGSGFYKRIPERSATVV
;
A
#
# COMPACT_ATOMS: atom_id res chain seq x y z
N MET A 1 3.11 -8.17 -14.08
CA MET A 1 1.70 -8.25 -13.65
C MET A 1 1.65 -8.39 -12.13
N VAL A 2 0.50 -8.17 -11.48
CA VAL A 2 0.35 -8.30 -10.01
C VAL A 2 0.87 -9.65 -9.50
N THR A 3 0.53 -10.74 -10.18
CA THR A 3 0.97 -12.09 -9.84
C THR A 3 2.47 -12.27 -9.94
N ASP A 4 3.12 -11.62 -10.91
CA ASP A 4 4.57 -11.74 -11.14
C ASP A 4 5.34 -11.02 -10.02
N THR A 5 4.88 -9.82 -9.63
CA THR A 5 5.49 -9.06 -8.53
C THR A 5 5.40 -9.83 -7.21
N ALA A 6 4.21 -10.33 -6.87
CA ALA A 6 4.02 -11.12 -5.65
C ALA A 6 4.87 -12.41 -5.66
N ALA A 7 4.94 -13.10 -6.80
CA ALA A 7 5.74 -14.32 -6.93
C ALA A 7 7.23 -14.03 -6.77
N ALA A 8 7.76 -12.98 -7.41
CA ALA A 8 9.17 -12.61 -7.32
C ALA A 8 9.56 -12.22 -5.88
N ILE A 9 8.70 -11.46 -5.18
CA ILE A 9 8.93 -11.07 -3.79
C ILE A 9 8.90 -12.29 -2.86
N ARG A 10 7.90 -13.18 -2.99
CA ARG A 10 7.82 -14.41 -2.20
C ARG A 10 9.02 -15.34 -2.38
N GLN A 11 9.65 -15.31 -3.56
CA GLN A 11 10.85 -16.11 -3.86
C GLN A 11 12.15 -15.40 -3.45
N GLY A 12 12.09 -14.17 -2.94
CA GLY A 12 13.27 -13.36 -2.61
C GLY A 12 14.02 -12.83 -3.83
N GLU A 13 13.43 -12.89 -5.02
CA GLU A 13 14.02 -12.40 -6.28
C GLU A 13 13.87 -10.87 -6.44
N MET A 14 12.96 -10.27 -5.66
CA MET A 14 12.67 -8.84 -5.66
C MET A 14 12.38 -8.38 -4.22
N SER A 15 12.85 -7.20 -3.83
CA SER A 15 12.49 -6.59 -2.54
C SER A 15 11.12 -5.91 -2.62
N ALA A 16 10.29 -6.14 -1.61
CA ALA A 16 9.03 -5.43 -1.39
C ALA A 16 9.28 -3.94 -1.20
N VAL A 17 10.31 -3.55 -0.42
CA VAL A 17 10.66 -2.13 -0.23
C VAL A 17 10.98 -1.45 -1.56
N GLN A 18 11.73 -2.11 -2.45
CA GLN A 18 12.03 -1.58 -3.78
C GLN A 18 10.77 -1.42 -4.63
N ALA A 19 9.91 -2.45 -4.68
CA ALA A 19 8.67 -2.42 -5.46
C ALA A 19 7.71 -1.33 -4.96
N VAL A 20 7.52 -1.21 -3.65
CA VAL A 20 6.66 -0.21 -3.03
C VAL A 20 7.23 1.19 -3.19
N SER A 21 8.54 1.40 -3.00
CA SER A 21 9.19 2.70 -3.21
C SER A 21 8.98 3.19 -4.64
N ALA A 22 9.21 2.34 -5.64
CA ALA A 22 9.02 2.70 -7.04
C ALA A 22 7.57 3.09 -7.36
N ALA A 23 6.59 2.42 -6.74
CA ALA A 23 5.18 2.77 -6.91
C ALA A 23 4.81 4.09 -6.23
N LEU A 24 5.34 4.36 -5.04
CA LEU A 24 5.13 5.61 -4.32
C LEU A 24 5.75 6.80 -5.07
N ASP A 25 6.99 6.68 -5.55
CA ASP A 25 7.67 7.72 -6.33
C ASP A 25 6.86 8.07 -7.59
N ARG A 26 6.30 7.06 -8.26
CA ARG A 26 5.47 7.25 -9.45
C ARG A 26 4.10 7.85 -9.12
N SER A 27 3.54 7.53 -7.96
CA SER A 27 2.28 8.10 -7.47
C SER A 27 2.45 9.59 -7.14
N GLU A 28 3.48 9.93 -6.38
CA GLU A 28 3.80 11.31 -6.01
C GLU A 28 4.13 12.17 -7.24
N SER A 29 4.98 11.67 -8.15
CA SER A 29 5.38 12.43 -9.36
C SER A 29 4.24 12.66 -10.36
N SER A 30 3.20 11.83 -10.35
CA SER A 30 2.04 12.00 -11.24
C SER A 30 0.91 12.84 -10.63
N GLN A 31 0.98 13.15 -9.33
CA GLN A 31 -0.10 13.75 -8.56
C GLN A 31 -0.50 15.14 -9.08
N ASP A 32 0.45 15.96 -9.53
CA ASP A 32 0.15 17.31 -10.06
C ASP A 32 -0.66 17.27 -11.37
N THR A 33 -0.61 16.16 -12.10
CA THR A 33 -1.29 16.02 -13.40
C THR A 33 -2.56 15.18 -13.32
N LEU A 34 -2.53 14.09 -12.54
CA LEU A 34 -3.65 13.15 -12.44
C LEU A 34 -4.51 13.41 -11.20
N ASN A 35 -3.91 13.92 -10.12
CA ASN A 35 -4.54 14.13 -8.81
C ASN A 35 -5.39 12.92 -8.36
N ALA A 36 -4.82 11.72 -8.49
CA ALA A 36 -5.55 10.47 -8.32
C ALA A 36 -5.72 10.05 -6.84
N TYR A 37 -4.86 10.56 -5.95
CA TYR A 37 -4.84 10.18 -4.54
C TYR A 37 -5.36 11.32 -3.65
N THR A 38 -6.16 11.02 -2.63
CA THR A 38 -6.50 12.00 -1.59
C THR A 38 -5.46 12.04 -0.48
N LEU A 39 -4.73 10.94 -0.30
CA LEU A 39 -3.67 10.74 0.68
C LEU A 39 -2.69 9.68 0.13
N ILE A 40 -1.39 9.91 0.29
CA ILE A 40 -0.34 8.90 0.05
C ILE A 40 0.37 8.68 1.39
N ASP A 41 0.14 7.51 2.01
CA ASP A 41 0.76 7.14 3.30
C ASP A 41 2.08 6.37 3.07
N ARG A 42 3.12 7.12 2.66
CA ARG A 42 4.44 6.57 2.32
C ARG A 42 5.08 5.83 3.49
N GLU A 43 5.01 6.37 4.69
CA GLU A 43 5.67 5.81 5.87
C GLU A 43 5.11 4.41 6.19
N SER A 44 3.79 4.30 6.33
CA SER A 44 3.14 3.03 6.64
C SER A 44 3.35 1.99 5.53
N ALA A 45 3.28 2.42 4.27
CA ALA A 45 3.51 1.54 3.12
C ALA A 45 4.92 0.94 3.12
N LEU A 46 5.94 1.75 3.40
CA LEU A 46 7.33 1.27 3.50
C LEU A 46 7.55 0.37 4.72
N ALA A 47 6.98 0.73 5.88
CA ALA A 47 7.09 -0.11 7.08
C ALA A 47 6.44 -1.50 6.89
N ARG A 48 5.34 -1.60 6.14
CA ARG A 48 4.76 -2.90 5.76
C ARG A 48 5.64 -3.65 4.78
N ALA A 49 6.25 -2.96 3.81
CA ALA A 49 7.17 -3.57 2.86
C ALA A 49 8.40 -4.17 3.55
N GLU A 50 8.98 -3.46 4.53
CA GLU A 50 10.09 -3.95 5.36
C GLU A 50 9.70 -5.21 6.14
N THR A 51 8.49 -5.25 6.72
CA THR A 51 7.99 -6.44 7.41
C THR A 51 7.90 -7.65 6.45
N ILE A 52 7.49 -7.42 5.21
CA ILE A 52 7.39 -8.48 4.19
C ILE A 52 8.77 -8.99 3.81
N ASP A 53 9.74 -8.09 3.56
CA ASP A 53 11.12 -8.47 3.26
C ASP A 53 11.75 -9.25 4.42
N GLU A 54 11.48 -8.86 5.67
CA GLU A 54 11.91 -9.60 6.86
C GLU A 54 11.30 -11.01 6.91
N MET A 55 9.99 -11.15 6.69
CA MET A 55 9.32 -12.46 6.65
C MET A 55 9.95 -13.38 5.59
N VAL A 56 10.18 -12.87 4.38
CA VAL A 56 10.80 -13.63 3.28
C VAL A 56 12.22 -14.04 3.67
N SER A 57 13.01 -13.14 4.27
CA SER A 57 14.39 -13.43 4.70
C SER A 57 14.45 -14.55 5.76
N GLN A 58 13.40 -14.70 6.56
CA GLN A 58 13.27 -15.74 7.58
C GLN A 58 12.66 -17.05 7.03
N GLY A 59 12.33 -17.10 5.73
CA GLY A 59 11.71 -18.26 5.09
C GLY A 59 10.21 -18.42 5.40
N HIS A 60 9.56 -17.39 5.93
CA HIS A 60 8.10 -17.38 6.13
C HIS A 60 7.38 -17.02 4.83
N ASP A 61 6.15 -17.53 4.64
CA ASP A 61 5.30 -17.12 3.51
C ASP A 61 4.56 -15.81 3.85
N PRO A 62 4.86 -14.68 3.20
CA PRO A 62 4.15 -13.41 3.40
C PRO A 62 2.75 -13.37 2.76
N GLY A 63 2.34 -14.43 2.05
CA GLY A 63 1.01 -14.56 1.45
C GLY A 63 0.91 -14.10 -0.01
N PRO A 64 -0.24 -14.32 -0.67
CA PRO A 64 -0.36 -14.31 -2.13
C PRO A 64 -0.22 -12.94 -2.80
N LEU A 65 -0.28 -11.84 -2.05
CA LEU A 65 -0.14 -10.47 -2.53
C LEU A 65 1.08 -9.74 -1.93
N ALA A 66 2.07 -10.50 -1.47
CA ALA A 66 3.26 -9.96 -0.82
C ALA A 66 3.91 -8.82 -1.63
N GLY A 67 4.00 -7.64 -0.99
CA GLY A 67 4.64 -6.45 -1.51
C GLY A 67 3.99 -5.85 -2.77
N VAL A 68 2.78 -6.30 -3.16
CA VAL A 68 2.01 -5.68 -4.24
C VAL A 68 1.44 -4.35 -3.74
N PRO A 69 1.81 -3.20 -4.34
CA PRO A 69 1.23 -1.92 -3.98
C PRO A 69 -0.25 -1.84 -4.39
N ILE A 70 -1.11 -1.41 -3.47
CA ILE A 70 -2.54 -1.18 -3.73
C ILE A 70 -2.94 0.22 -3.31
N ALA A 71 -3.92 0.77 -4.01
CA ALA A 71 -4.59 2.01 -3.63
C ALA A 71 -6.02 1.68 -3.19
N VAL A 72 -6.48 2.35 -2.12
CA VAL A 72 -7.82 2.15 -1.56
C VAL A 72 -8.65 3.39 -1.86
N LYS A 73 -9.87 3.20 -2.37
CA LYS A 73 -10.77 4.32 -2.64
C LYS A 73 -11.17 4.99 -1.31
N ASP A 74 -11.18 6.32 -1.28
CA ASP A 74 -11.51 7.16 -0.10
C ASP A 74 -12.99 7.07 0.38
N LEU A 75 -13.66 5.94 0.15
CA LEU A 75 -14.92 5.57 0.80
C LEU A 75 -14.77 4.34 1.71
N ILE A 76 -13.58 3.73 1.70
CA ILE A 76 -13.24 2.50 2.42
C ILE A 76 -12.35 2.89 3.60
N ASP A 77 -12.73 2.45 4.80
CA ASP A 77 -12.03 2.80 6.02
C ASP A 77 -10.64 2.13 6.10
N GLN A 78 -9.64 2.94 6.44
CA GLN A 78 -8.32 2.48 6.84
C GLN A 78 -8.03 3.04 8.23
N ALA A 79 -7.76 2.15 9.20
CA ALA A 79 -7.62 2.53 10.61
C ALA A 79 -6.58 3.65 10.79
N GLY A 80 -6.94 4.69 11.54
CA GLY A 80 -6.05 5.82 11.84
C GLY A 80 -5.86 6.84 10.70
N LEU A 81 -6.34 6.57 9.49
CA LEU A 81 -6.28 7.50 8.36
C LEU A 81 -7.64 8.18 8.11
N PRO A 82 -7.65 9.41 7.57
CA PRO A 82 -8.89 10.08 7.24
C PRO A 82 -9.63 9.38 6.08
N THR A 83 -10.93 9.17 6.25
CA THR A 83 -11.85 8.81 5.16
C THR A 83 -12.80 9.98 4.91
N THR A 84 -12.77 10.55 3.70
CA THR A 84 -13.54 11.76 3.36
C THR A 84 -14.70 11.53 2.41
N CYS A 85 -14.80 10.33 1.82
CA CYS A 85 -15.80 10.03 0.78
C CYS A 85 -15.75 11.03 -0.39
N GLY A 86 -14.59 11.66 -0.65
CA GLY A 86 -14.44 12.72 -1.65
C GLY A 86 -15.26 13.98 -1.36
N SER A 87 -15.62 14.25 -0.10
CA SER A 87 -16.47 15.38 0.30
C SER A 87 -15.76 16.29 1.30
N GLY A 88 -15.84 17.61 1.07
CA GLY A 88 -15.30 18.61 2.00
C GLY A 88 -16.05 18.70 3.33
N PHE A 89 -17.27 18.15 3.42
CA PHE A 89 -18.07 18.16 4.64
C PHE A 89 -17.92 16.89 5.48
N TYR A 90 -17.50 15.79 4.85
CA TYR A 90 -17.49 14.48 5.46
C TYR A 90 -16.05 14.07 5.75
N LYS A 91 -15.75 13.78 7.02
CA LYS A 91 -14.43 13.30 7.44
C LYS A 91 -14.59 12.48 8.71
N ARG A 92 -14.06 11.26 8.70
CA ARG A 92 -13.91 10.44 9.91
C ARG A 92 -12.52 9.82 9.96
N ILE A 93 -12.06 9.51 11.18
CA ILE A 93 -10.85 8.71 11.40
C ILE A 93 -11.35 7.42 12.07
N PRO A 94 -11.40 6.29 11.34
CA PRO A 94 -11.93 5.05 11.87
C PRO A 94 -10.90 4.38 12.80
N GLU A 95 -11.38 3.73 13.86
CA GLU A 95 -10.52 2.93 14.76
C GLU A 95 -10.11 1.59 14.15
N ARG A 96 -10.83 1.13 13.12
CA ARG A 96 -10.60 -0.16 12.45
C ARG A 96 -10.70 0.00 10.94
N SER A 97 -9.90 -0.77 10.21
CA SER A 97 -10.01 -0.87 8.76
C SER A 97 -11.26 -1.65 8.35
N ALA A 98 -11.78 -1.37 7.16
CA ALA A 98 -12.84 -2.15 6.55
C ALA A 98 -12.35 -3.60 6.26
N THR A 99 -13.26 -4.58 6.16
CA THR A 99 -12.91 -6.00 5.94
C THR A 99 -12.03 -6.28 4.72
N VAL A 100 -12.04 -5.38 3.74
CA VAL A 100 -11.27 -5.51 2.49
C VAL A 100 -9.87 -4.89 2.55
N VAL A 101 -9.49 -4.30 3.69
CA VAL A 101 -8.19 -3.65 3.97
C VAL A 101 -7.51 -4.36 5.13
#